data_AF-A0A6I1HN36-F1
#
_entry.id   AF-A0A6I1HN36-F1
#
_cell.length_a   1.000
_cell.length_b   1.000
_cell.length_c   1.000
_cell.angle_alpha   90.00
_cell.angle_beta   90.00
_cell.angle_gamma   90.00
#
_symmetry.space_group_name_H-M   'P 1'
#
loop_
_entity.id
_entity.type
_entity.pdbx_description
1 polymer ?
#
loop_
_entity_poly.entity_id
_entity_poly.type
_entity_poly.pdbx_seq_one_letter_code
_entity_poly.pdbx_strand_id
1 'polypeptide(L)'
;MARPGRRRRATARPERPAGGALPGNHRSQQEPAPFPVRLDQGKGGHVSTTTWRPLAACLLCGAIAGWTTQGWRKDASIAELQRAAATSKTNAATELAQATARVLTLERAAGAALAQRADHLTQEQTHAKTERDHFHADVRSGAVRLSIPVASNQCAGPADSTAAAGHQHQTRAELDAATAAALDAIAGDGDDATRQLSACIDAYNLIRETYHVQTE
;
A
#
# COMPACT_ATOMS: atom_id res chain seq x y z
N MET A 1 -19.97 15.60 -15.79
CA MET A 1 -19.40 16.88 -15.31
C MET A 1 -17.95 16.65 -14.90
N ALA A 2 -17.08 17.62 -15.24
CA ALA A 2 -15.63 17.47 -15.35
C ALA A 2 -14.87 17.61 -14.01
N ARG A 3 -13.75 16.88 -13.87
CA ARG A 3 -12.37 17.43 -13.75
C ARG A 3 -11.34 16.30 -13.51
N PRO A 4 -10.40 16.05 -14.44
CA PRO A 4 -9.24 15.21 -14.22
C PRO A 4 -8.05 16.04 -13.70
N GLY A 5 -7.52 15.65 -12.54
CA GLY A 5 -6.35 16.28 -11.91
C GLY A 5 -5.05 15.90 -12.60
N ARG A 6 -4.41 16.89 -13.23
CA ARG A 6 -3.04 16.85 -13.77
C ARG A 6 -2.04 16.43 -12.70
N ARG A 7 -1.25 15.38 -12.95
CA ARG A 7 0.14 15.32 -12.48
C ARG A 7 1.07 15.10 -13.66
N ARG A 8 1.83 16.16 -13.94
CA ARG A 8 2.95 16.20 -14.88
C ARG A 8 4.00 15.19 -14.41
N ARG A 9 4.24 14.12 -15.16
CA ARG A 9 5.54 13.43 -15.11
C ARG A 9 6.43 14.08 -16.14
N ALA A 10 7.44 14.79 -15.65
CA ALA A 10 8.56 15.27 -16.42
C ALA A 10 9.23 14.06 -17.08
N THR A 11 9.49 14.21 -18.37
CA THR A 11 10.32 13.32 -19.17
C THR A 11 11.72 13.27 -18.55
N ALA A 12 12.16 12.07 -18.17
CA ALA A 12 13.55 11.83 -17.82
C ALA A 12 14.39 12.02 -19.09
N ARG A 13 15.14 13.12 -19.09
CA ARG A 13 16.18 13.48 -20.05
C ARG A 13 17.38 12.55 -19.82
N PRO A 14 17.88 11.81 -20.82
CA PRO A 14 19.18 11.16 -20.67
C PRO A 14 20.28 12.23 -20.74
N GLU A 15 20.97 12.39 -19.62
CA GLU A 15 22.24 13.11 -19.51
C GLU A 15 23.26 12.51 -20.48
N ARG A 16 23.93 13.41 -21.21
CA ARG A 16 24.90 13.17 -22.27
C ARG A 16 26.28 13.42 -21.66
N PRO A 17 27.19 12.44 -21.56
CA PRO A 17 28.58 12.75 -21.26
C PRO A 17 29.25 13.30 -22.53
N ALA A 18 29.58 14.58 -22.49
CA ALA A 18 30.52 15.20 -23.41
C ALA A 18 31.95 14.91 -22.92
N GLY A 19 32.82 14.44 -23.82
CA GLY A 19 34.26 14.34 -23.53
C GLY A 19 35.03 13.53 -24.56
N GLY A 20 35.57 14.22 -25.58
CA GLY A 20 36.76 13.75 -26.31
C GLY A 20 36.56 13.34 -27.77
N ALA A 21 36.36 14.32 -28.65
CA ALA A 21 36.73 14.18 -30.06
C ALA A 21 37.34 15.51 -30.55
N LEU A 22 38.65 15.51 -30.75
CA LEU A 22 39.37 16.50 -31.54
C LEU A 22 39.65 15.89 -32.92
N PRO A 23 39.11 16.46 -34.00
CA PRO A 23 39.74 16.38 -35.31
C PRO A 23 39.97 17.79 -35.85
N GLY A 24 41.22 18.10 -36.17
CA GLY A 24 41.54 19.38 -36.79
C GLY A 24 43.01 19.53 -37.10
N ASN A 25 43.42 19.13 -38.30
CA ASN A 25 44.08 20.09 -39.17
C ASN A 25 44.13 19.61 -40.63
N HIS A 26 43.44 20.37 -41.48
CA HIS A 26 43.58 20.38 -42.92
C HIS A 26 44.21 21.72 -43.33
N ARG A 27 45.40 21.65 -43.95
CA ARG A 27 46.01 22.56 -44.94
C ARG A 27 47.45 22.07 -45.10
N SER A 28 48.04 21.90 -46.26
CA SER A 28 47.72 22.34 -47.61
C SER A 28 48.55 21.49 -48.58
N GLN A 29 47.96 21.22 -49.74
CA GLN A 29 48.63 20.91 -51.00
C GLN A 29 49.98 21.65 -51.15
N GLN A 30 51.06 20.93 -51.48
CA GLN A 30 51.90 21.17 -52.67
C GLN A 30 53.01 20.10 -52.74
N GLU A 31 52.94 19.23 -53.75
CA GLU A 31 54.10 18.47 -54.25
C GLU A 31 55.11 19.44 -54.89
N PRO A 32 56.44 19.21 -54.81
CA PRO A 32 57.04 18.46 -55.92
C PRO A 32 58.29 17.59 -55.60
N ALA A 33 58.36 16.50 -56.36
CA ALA A 33 59.54 15.82 -56.94
C ALA A 33 60.50 15.00 -56.04
N PRO A 34 61.07 13.89 -56.60
CA PRO A 34 61.53 12.74 -55.83
C PRO A 34 63.03 12.80 -55.50
N PHE A 35 63.38 12.55 -54.24
CA PHE A 35 64.76 12.22 -53.88
C PHE A 35 65.03 10.74 -54.22
N PRO A 36 66.12 10.42 -54.95
CA PRO A 36 66.42 9.05 -55.30
C PRO A 36 67.00 8.32 -54.08
N VAL A 37 66.18 7.49 -53.43
CA VAL A 37 66.69 6.49 -52.49
C VAL A 37 67.25 5.34 -53.33
N ARG A 38 68.58 5.33 -53.45
CA ARG A 38 69.36 4.22 -53.97
C ARG A 38 69.17 3.02 -53.02
N LEU A 39 68.24 2.13 -53.37
CA LEU A 39 68.18 0.78 -52.79
C LEU A 39 69.41 0.04 -53.29
N ASP A 40 70.41 -0.06 -52.40
CA ASP A 40 71.49 -1.02 -52.52
C ASP A 40 70.88 -2.42 -52.64
N GLN A 41 71.16 -3.06 -53.78
CA GLN A 41 70.78 -4.43 -54.10
C GLN A 41 71.57 -5.39 -53.21
N GLY A 42 71.10 -5.56 -51.98
CA GLY A 42 71.54 -6.61 -51.07
C GLY A 42 70.97 -7.97 -51.49
N LYS A 43 71.79 -8.71 -52.24
CA LYS A 43 71.88 -10.18 -52.29
C LYS A 43 70.60 -10.98 -52.01
N GLY A 44 70.07 -11.59 -53.07
CA GLY A 44 68.99 -12.58 -53.01
C GLY A 44 69.23 -13.68 -51.99
N GLY A 45 68.31 -13.78 -51.03
CA GLY A 45 67.97 -15.00 -50.33
C GLY A 45 66.55 -15.37 -50.72
N HIS A 46 66.39 -16.33 -51.63
CA HIS A 46 65.09 -16.92 -51.91
C HIS A 46 64.62 -17.63 -50.63
N VAL A 47 63.74 -16.99 -49.85
CA VAL A 47 62.93 -17.73 -48.89
C VAL A 47 61.94 -18.52 -49.72
N SER A 48 62.32 -19.76 -50.04
CA SER A 48 61.49 -20.73 -50.74
C SER A 48 60.07 -20.65 -50.22
N THR A 49 59.10 -20.50 -51.13
CA THR A 49 57.65 -20.48 -50.88
C THR A 49 57.12 -21.70 -50.10
N THR A 50 57.98 -22.68 -49.81
CA THR A 50 57.74 -23.88 -49.01
C THR A 50 57.95 -23.68 -47.49
N THR A 51 58.81 -22.76 -47.03
CA THR A 51 59.18 -22.67 -45.59
C THR A 51 58.29 -21.79 -44.73
N TRP A 52 57.54 -20.84 -45.32
CA TRP A 52 56.63 -19.97 -44.56
C TRP A 52 55.28 -20.63 -44.24
N ARG A 53 54.84 -21.59 -45.07
CA ARG A 53 53.58 -22.34 -44.89
C ARG A 53 53.52 -23.14 -43.58
N PRO A 54 54.56 -23.89 -43.16
CA PRO A 54 54.54 -24.57 -41.86
C PRO A 54 54.55 -23.59 -40.68
N LEU A 55 55.25 -22.46 -40.79
CA LEU A 55 55.24 -21.43 -39.75
C LEU A 55 53.86 -20.77 -39.60
N ALA A 56 53.21 -20.45 -40.72
CA ALA A 56 51.84 -19.94 -40.71
C ALA A 56 50.86 -20.96 -40.12
N ALA A 57 51.00 -22.25 -40.48
CA ALA A 57 50.17 -23.31 -39.93
C ALA A 57 50.36 -23.48 -38.41
N CYS A 58 51.61 -23.44 -37.92
CA CYS A 58 51.89 -23.51 -36.48
C CYS A 58 51.30 -22.33 -35.70
N LEU A 59 51.40 -21.11 -36.22
CA LEU A 59 50.78 -19.93 -35.60
C LEU A 59 49.25 -20.04 -35.55
N LEU A 60 48.63 -20.52 -36.62
CA LEU A 60 47.18 -20.68 -36.72
C LEU A 60 46.68 -21.77 -35.76
N CYS A 61 47.39 -22.91 -35.69
CA CYS A 61 47.10 -23.96 -34.71
C CYS A 61 47.29 -23.48 -33.26
N GLY A 62 48.35 -22.71 -32.98
CA GLY A 62 48.57 -22.12 -31.65
C GLY A 62 47.48 -21.14 -31.24
N ALA A 63 46.99 -20.31 -32.18
CA ALA A 63 45.87 -19.40 -31.94
C ALA A 63 44.56 -20.15 -31.67
N ILE A 64 44.27 -21.21 -32.42
CA ILE A 64 43.08 -22.06 -32.20
C ILE A 64 43.17 -22.78 -30.85
N ALA A 65 44.32 -23.39 -30.53
CA ALA A 65 44.51 -24.10 -29.27
C ALA A 65 44.47 -23.15 -28.05
N GLY A 66 45.03 -21.94 -28.18
CA GLY A 66 44.92 -20.90 -27.16
C GLY A 66 43.47 -20.40 -26.98
N TRP A 67 42.69 -20.32 -28.07
CA TRP A 67 41.29 -19.93 -28.03
C TRP A 67 40.40 -20.98 -27.35
N THR A 68 40.56 -22.27 -27.68
CA THR A 68 39.73 -23.34 -27.10
C THR A 68 39.99 -23.54 -25.61
N THR A 69 41.26 -23.47 -25.18
CA THR A 69 41.62 -23.57 -23.76
C THR A 69 41.13 -22.37 -22.94
N GLN A 70 41.14 -21.16 -23.51
CA GLN A 70 40.54 -19.97 -22.86
C GLN A 70 39.01 -20.00 -22.87
N GLY A 71 38.40 -20.61 -23.89
CA GLY A 71 36.95 -20.82 -23.98
C GLY A 71 36.42 -21.62 -22.80
N TRP A 72 37.00 -22.79 -22.52
CA TRP A 72 36.57 -23.67 -21.43
C TRP A 72 36.61 -23.01 -20.05
N ARG A 73 37.61 -22.15 -19.81
CA ARG A 73 37.71 -21.40 -18.55
C ARG A 73 36.61 -20.34 -18.43
N LYS A 74 36.28 -19.66 -19.51
CA LYS A 74 35.21 -18.65 -19.53
C LYS A 74 33.83 -19.30 -19.45
N ASP A 75 33.61 -20.41 -20.14
CA ASP A 75 32.34 -21.16 -20.10
C ASP A 75 32.03 -21.65 -18.67
N ALA A 76 33.04 -22.15 -17.95
CA ALA A 76 32.90 -22.51 -16.55
C ALA A 76 32.49 -21.32 -15.67
N SER A 77 33.10 -20.14 -15.87
CA SER A 77 32.73 -18.93 -15.12
C SER A 77 31.34 -18.40 -15.47
N ILE A 78 30.91 -18.53 -16.72
CA ILE A 78 29.56 -18.13 -17.17
C ILE A 78 28.52 -19.07 -16.57
N ALA A 79 28.76 -20.38 -16.58
CA ALA A 79 27.88 -21.35 -15.97
C ALA A 79 27.72 -21.10 -14.46
N GLU A 80 28.80 -20.74 -13.77
CA GLU A 80 28.76 -20.42 -12.34
C GLU A 80 28.02 -19.11 -12.06
N LEU A 81 28.27 -18.05 -12.85
CA LEU A 81 27.52 -16.80 -12.75
C LEU A 81 26.02 -17.01 -13.02
N GLN A 82 25.67 -17.87 -13.97
CA GLN A 82 24.28 -18.22 -14.26
C GLN A 82 23.63 -18.98 -13.10
N ARG A 83 24.35 -19.91 -12.46
CA ARG A 83 23.87 -20.59 -11.25
C ARG A 83 23.68 -19.62 -10.09
N ALA A 84 24.67 -18.77 -9.80
CA ALA A 84 24.57 -17.75 -8.76
C ALA A 84 23.43 -16.75 -9.04
N ALA A 85 23.24 -16.36 -10.30
CA ALA A 85 22.11 -15.52 -10.73
C ALA A 85 20.76 -16.24 -10.60
N ALA A 86 20.71 -17.55 -10.87
CA ALA A 86 19.50 -18.35 -10.66
C ALA A 86 19.17 -18.47 -9.17
N THR A 87 20.15 -18.80 -8.32
CA THR A 87 19.99 -18.93 -6.87
C THR A 87 19.59 -17.61 -6.22
N SER A 88 20.19 -16.49 -6.61
CA SER A 88 19.80 -15.16 -6.09
C SER A 88 18.37 -14.80 -6.47
N LYS A 89 17.94 -15.08 -7.71
CA LYS A 89 16.56 -14.87 -8.14
C LYS A 89 15.58 -15.77 -7.39
N THR A 90 15.91 -17.05 -7.20
CA THR A 90 15.04 -17.96 -6.43
C THR A 90 14.92 -17.51 -4.98
N ASN A 91 16.04 -17.11 -4.35
CA ASN A 91 16.03 -16.64 -2.96
C ASN A 91 15.19 -15.37 -2.80
N ALA A 92 15.40 -14.37 -3.67
CA ALA A 92 14.60 -13.14 -3.67
C ALA A 92 13.11 -13.43 -3.92
N ALA A 93 12.78 -14.36 -4.83
CA ALA A 93 11.40 -14.77 -5.06
C ALA A 93 10.79 -15.48 -3.84
N THR A 94 11.55 -16.34 -3.16
CA THR A 94 11.08 -17.03 -1.94
C THR A 94 10.89 -16.07 -0.77
N GLU A 95 11.79 -15.12 -0.59
CA GLU A 95 11.67 -14.10 0.46
C GLU A 95 10.44 -13.22 0.21
N LEU A 96 10.22 -12.78 -1.03
CA LEU A 96 9.04 -12.01 -1.39
C LEU A 96 7.75 -12.84 -1.21
N ALA A 97 7.75 -14.11 -1.61
CA ALA A 97 6.61 -15.00 -1.41
C ALA A 97 6.30 -15.21 0.08
N GLN A 98 7.33 -15.38 0.92
CA GLN A 98 7.16 -15.51 2.37
C GLN A 98 6.64 -14.22 3.01
N ALA A 99 7.19 -13.06 2.62
CA ALA A 99 6.70 -11.77 3.09
C ALA A 99 5.23 -11.55 2.69
N THR A 100 4.89 -11.84 1.44
CA THR A 100 3.51 -11.74 0.92
C THR A 100 2.58 -12.70 1.66
N ALA A 101 3.00 -13.94 1.90
CA ALA A 101 2.19 -14.91 2.66
C ALA A 101 1.91 -14.41 4.08
N ARG A 102 2.91 -13.84 4.77
CA ARG A 102 2.74 -13.25 6.10
C ARG A 102 1.74 -12.10 6.10
N VAL A 103 1.85 -11.17 5.15
CA VAL A 103 0.91 -10.05 5.01
C VAL A 103 -0.50 -10.58 4.77
N LEU A 104 -0.69 -11.51 3.83
CA LEU A 104 -2.02 -12.09 3.56
C LEU A 104 -2.61 -12.83 4.77
N THR A 105 -1.79 -13.51 5.58
CA THR A 105 -2.28 -14.14 6.81
C THR A 105 -2.73 -13.12 7.85
N LEU A 106 -1.99 -12.01 8.00
CA LEU A 106 -2.35 -10.93 8.90
C LEU A 106 -3.62 -10.21 8.43
N GLU A 107 -3.73 -9.92 7.14
CA GLU A 107 -4.93 -9.30 6.55
C GLU A 107 -6.18 -10.16 6.77
N ARG A 108 -6.08 -11.49 6.59
CA ARG A 108 -7.21 -12.39 6.87
C ARG A 108 -7.57 -12.43 8.35
N ALA A 109 -6.58 -12.47 9.24
CA ALA A 109 -6.82 -12.46 10.69
C ALA A 109 -7.46 -11.14 11.14
N ALA A 110 -6.98 -10.00 10.63
CA ALA A 110 -7.57 -8.69 10.88
C ALA A 110 -9.01 -8.60 10.33
N GLY A 111 -9.23 -9.08 9.10
CA GLY A 111 -10.57 -9.15 8.50
C GLY A 111 -11.54 -10.00 9.33
N ALA A 112 -11.10 -11.16 9.82
CA ALA A 112 -11.91 -12.02 10.68
C ALA A 112 -12.23 -11.37 12.03
N ALA A 113 -11.26 -10.71 12.67
CA ALA A 113 -11.46 -10.01 13.93
C ALA A 113 -12.42 -8.81 13.77
N LEU A 114 -12.33 -8.08 12.66
CA LEU A 114 -13.25 -6.99 12.33
C LEU A 114 -14.67 -7.51 12.07
N ALA A 115 -14.83 -8.59 11.33
CA ALA A 115 -16.12 -9.22 11.09
C ALA A 115 -16.78 -9.67 12.41
N GLN A 116 -16.02 -10.36 13.27
CA GLN A 116 -16.52 -10.80 14.58
C GLN A 116 -16.98 -9.64 15.46
N ARG A 117 -16.24 -8.53 15.49
CA ARG A 117 -16.65 -7.32 16.24
C ARG A 117 -17.87 -6.66 15.62
N ALA A 118 -17.95 -6.58 14.29
CA ALA A 118 -19.11 -6.03 13.60
C ALA A 118 -20.38 -6.85 13.89
N ASP A 119 -20.27 -8.18 13.90
CA ASP A 119 -21.40 -9.08 14.23
C ASP A 119 -21.87 -8.88 15.67
N HIS A 120 -20.93 -8.84 16.63
CA HIS A 120 -21.25 -8.59 18.04
C HIS A 120 -21.94 -7.25 18.24
N LEU A 121 -21.38 -6.18 17.66
CA LEU A 121 -21.96 -4.84 17.74
C LEU A 121 -23.34 -4.78 17.09
N THR A 122 -23.55 -5.45 15.95
CA THR A 122 -24.85 -5.51 15.29
C THR A 122 -25.88 -6.22 16.17
N GLN A 123 -25.48 -7.31 16.83
CA GLN A 123 -26.37 -8.06 17.72
C GLN A 123 -26.75 -7.25 18.96
N GLU A 124 -25.77 -6.61 19.61
CA GLU A 124 -26.02 -5.72 20.75
C GLU A 124 -26.88 -4.52 20.36
N GLN A 125 -26.61 -3.90 19.21
CA GLN A 125 -27.43 -2.79 18.70
C GLN A 125 -28.87 -3.22 18.40
N THR A 126 -29.07 -4.39 17.80
CA THR A 126 -30.41 -4.92 17.49
C THR A 126 -31.18 -5.24 18.76
N HIS A 127 -30.51 -5.82 19.75
CA HIS A 127 -31.13 -6.12 21.04
C HIS A 127 -31.53 -4.83 21.78
N ALA A 128 -30.59 -3.89 21.93
CA ALA A 128 -30.86 -2.61 22.57
C ALA A 128 -31.95 -1.79 21.84
N LYS A 129 -32.00 -1.87 20.50
CA LYS A 129 -33.04 -1.22 19.70
C LYS A 129 -34.41 -1.86 19.97
N THR A 130 -34.49 -3.19 19.99
CA THR A 130 -35.73 -3.92 20.28
C THR A 130 -36.27 -3.59 21.67
N GLU A 131 -35.41 -3.55 22.69
CA GLU A 131 -35.82 -3.20 24.06
C GLU A 131 -36.34 -1.76 24.15
N ARG A 132 -35.66 -0.82 23.48
CA ARG A 132 -36.14 0.56 23.37
C ARG A 132 -37.48 0.65 22.65
N ASP A 133 -37.63 -0.01 21.50
CA ASP A 133 -38.86 0.04 20.72
C ASP A 133 -40.04 -0.53 21.52
N HIS A 134 -39.80 -1.56 22.33
CA HIS A 134 -40.81 -2.09 23.27
C HIS A 134 -41.18 -1.07 24.34
N PHE A 135 -40.19 -0.44 24.99
CA PHE A 135 -40.44 0.61 25.98
C PHE A 135 -41.23 1.79 25.39
N HIS A 136 -40.86 2.25 24.19
CA HIS A 136 -41.56 3.34 23.48
C HIS A 136 -43.02 2.95 23.17
N ALA A 137 -43.28 1.68 22.83
CA ALA A 137 -44.62 1.16 22.60
C ALA A 137 -45.44 1.08 23.90
N ASP A 138 -44.82 0.67 25.01
CA ASP A 138 -45.46 0.62 26.32
C ASP A 138 -45.81 2.02 26.85
N VAL A 139 -44.95 3.02 26.62
CA VAL A 139 -45.22 4.42 26.93
C VAL A 139 -46.38 4.95 26.07
N ARG A 140 -46.38 4.69 24.76
CA ARG A 140 -47.46 5.14 23.85
C ARG A 140 -48.80 4.48 24.12
N SER A 141 -48.81 3.20 24.50
CA SER A 141 -50.03 2.47 24.86
C SER A 141 -50.54 2.85 26.25
N GLY A 142 -49.74 3.59 27.05
CA GLY A 142 -50.06 3.95 28.42
C GLY A 142 -49.88 2.82 29.43
N ALA A 143 -49.28 1.70 29.02
CA ALA A 143 -48.86 0.62 29.92
C ALA A 143 -47.77 1.08 30.89
N VAL A 144 -46.90 1.98 30.43
CA VAL A 144 -45.97 2.75 31.28
C VAL A 144 -46.46 4.19 31.39
N ARG A 145 -46.73 4.65 32.61
CA ARG A 145 -47.20 6.01 32.90
C ARG A 145 -46.06 6.90 33.40
N LEU A 146 -45.79 7.98 32.67
CA LEU A 146 -44.78 8.98 33.05
C LEU A 146 -45.42 10.13 33.84
N SER A 147 -44.81 10.49 34.98
CA SER A 147 -45.32 11.55 35.87
C SER A 147 -44.21 12.55 36.21
N ILE A 148 -44.58 13.83 36.27
CA ILE A 148 -43.69 14.93 36.65
C ILE A 148 -44.13 15.53 37.98
N PRO A 149 -43.19 15.84 38.89
CA PRO A 149 -43.51 16.53 40.14
C PRO A 149 -43.98 17.96 39.83
N VAL A 150 -45.10 18.37 40.43
CA VAL A 150 -45.66 19.71 40.29
C VAL A 150 -45.76 20.39 41.65
N ALA A 151 -45.47 21.68 41.68
CA ALA A 151 -45.72 22.51 42.86
C ALA A 151 -47.23 22.54 43.14
N SER A 152 -47.60 22.13 44.36
CA SER A 152 -48.98 21.84 44.79
C SER A 152 -49.97 22.99 44.62
N ASN A 153 -49.48 24.22 44.46
CA ASN A 153 -50.28 25.44 44.33
C ASN A 153 -50.72 25.75 42.89
N GLN A 154 -50.30 24.98 41.88
CA GLN A 154 -50.57 25.29 40.46
C GLN A 154 -51.48 24.28 39.73
N CYS A 155 -51.73 23.10 40.31
CA CYS A 155 -52.64 22.10 39.73
C CYS A 155 -53.81 21.82 40.68
N ALA A 156 -54.96 22.45 40.43
CA ALA A 156 -56.21 22.15 41.13
C ALA A 156 -56.94 21.01 40.39
N GLY A 157 -56.72 19.77 40.81
CA GLY A 157 -57.46 18.59 40.36
C GLY A 157 -57.75 17.66 41.54
N PRO A 158 -58.84 16.86 41.49
CA PRO A 158 -59.24 16.02 42.62
C PRO A 158 -58.14 15.00 42.91
N ALA A 159 -57.60 15.05 44.13
CA ALA A 159 -56.57 14.15 44.58
C ALA A 159 -57.17 12.77 44.87
N ASP A 160 -56.91 11.79 44.01
CA ASP A 160 -57.16 10.39 44.35
C ASP A 160 -56.17 9.94 45.43
N SER A 161 -56.72 9.70 46.62
CA SER A 161 -56.00 9.33 47.83
C SER A 161 -55.74 7.82 47.88
N THR A 162 -54.79 7.33 47.08
CA THR A 162 -54.25 5.97 47.21
C THR A 162 -52.75 5.95 46.91
N ALA A 163 -51.98 6.83 47.56
CA ALA A 163 -50.52 6.76 47.55
C ALA A 163 -50.02 5.84 48.68
N ALA A 164 -49.37 4.73 48.32
CA ALA A 164 -48.67 3.84 49.24
C ALA A 164 -47.54 4.59 49.97
N ALA A 165 -47.40 4.30 51.27
CA ALA A 165 -46.46 4.96 52.17
C ALA A 165 -45.01 4.79 51.70
N GLY A 166 -44.33 5.91 51.39
CA GLY A 166 -42.88 5.89 51.22
C GLY A 166 -42.23 7.09 50.52
N HIS A 167 -42.98 7.94 49.79
CA HIS A 167 -42.37 9.07 49.08
C HIS A 167 -43.06 10.39 49.44
N GLN A 168 -42.23 11.40 49.66
CA GLN A 168 -42.60 12.77 50.03
C GLN A 168 -43.85 13.22 49.25
N HIS A 169 -44.82 13.84 49.94
CA HIS A 169 -46.05 14.39 49.38
C HIS A 169 -45.75 15.45 48.30
N GLN A 170 -45.43 15.00 47.10
CA GLN A 170 -45.26 15.80 45.90
C GLN A 170 -46.52 15.55 45.07
N THR A 171 -47.31 16.59 44.83
CA THR A 171 -48.39 16.53 43.84
C THR A 171 -47.73 16.16 42.50
N ARG A 172 -48.20 15.12 41.81
CA ARG A 172 -47.65 14.70 40.51
C ARG A 172 -48.71 14.89 39.43
N ALA A 173 -48.31 15.46 38.30
CA ALA A 173 -49.14 15.51 37.11
C ALA A 173 -48.72 14.38 36.17
N GLU A 174 -49.71 13.62 35.67
CA GLU A 174 -49.47 12.68 34.57
C GLU A 174 -49.26 13.46 33.28
N LEU A 175 -48.27 13.06 32.50
CA LEU A 175 -48.03 13.63 31.18
C LEU A 175 -49.02 13.01 30.19
N ASP A 176 -49.65 13.84 29.37
CA ASP A 176 -50.48 13.36 28.27
C ASP A 176 -49.66 12.44 27.33
N ALA A 177 -50.30 11.40 26.80
CA ALA A 177 -49.64 10.39 25.98
C ALA A 177 -48.98 10.97 24.73
N ALA A 178 -49.56 12.01 24.11
CA ALA A 178 -48.96 12.65 22.94
C ALA A 178 -47.69 13.42 23.31
N THR A 179 -47.72 14.14 24.44
CA THR A 179 -46.56 14.88 24.96
C THR A 179 -45.45 13.94 25.43
N ALA A 180 -45.80 12.84 26.09
CA ALA A 180 -44.86 11.79 26.48
C ALA A 180 -44.16 11.18 25.26
N ALA A 181 -44.92 10.84 24.21
CA ALA A 181 -44.36 10.30 22.98
C ALA A 181 -43.44 11.30 22.25
N ALA A 182 -43.73 12.60 22.30
CA ALA A 182 -42.88 13.63 21.70
C ALA A 182 -41.53 13.77 22.43
N LEU A 183 -41.52 13.75 23.77
CA LEU A 183 -40.28 13.79 24.55
C LEU A 183 -39.44 12.52 24.34
N ASP A 184 -40.09 11.38 24.28
CA ASP A 184 -39.48 10.08 24.01
C ASP A 184 -38.84 10.03 22.61
N ALA A 185 -39.48 10.62 21.60
CA ALA A 185 -38.89 10.76 20.26
C ALA A 185 -37.62 11.64 20.25
N ILE A 186 -37.62 12.77 20.97
CA ILE A 186 -36.45 13.66 21.07
C ILE A 186 -35.28 12.94 21.76
N ALA A 187 -35.54 12.21 22.86
CA ALA A 187 -34.54 11.39 23.51
C ALA A 187 -34.05 10.26 22.57
N GLY A 188 -34.98 9.68 21.82
CA GLY A 188 -34.74 8.72 20.74
C GLY A 188 -33.70 9.19 19.74
N ASP A 189 -33.92 10.36 19.15
CA ASP A 189 -33.04 10.99 18.16
C ASP A 189 -31.68 11.36 18.76
N GLY A 190 -31.65 11.82 20.01
CA GLY A 190 -30.40 12.15 20.73
C GLY A 190 -29.49 10.94 20.97
N ASP A 191 -30.08 9.82 21.36
CA ASP A 191 -29.35 8.55 21.51
C ASP A 191 -28.79 8.04 20.17
N ASP A 192 -29.58 8.15 19.10
CA ASP A 192 -29.17 7.74 17.75
C ASP A 192 -28.00 8.60 17.24
N ALA A 193 -28.07 9.92 17.44
CA ALA A 193 -26.98 10.84 17.13
C ALA A 193 -25.70 10.52 17.93
N THR A 194 -25.85 10.19 19.22
CA THR A 194 -24.71 9.80 20.07
C THR A 194 -24.07 8.50 19.60
N ARG A 195 -24.88 7.49 19.24
CA ARG A 195 -24.38 6.23 18.66
C ARG A 195 -23.62 6.45 17.35
N GLN A 196 -24.16 7.31 16.47
CA GLN A 196 -23.51 7.63 15.21
C GLN A 196 -22.16 8.33 15.42
N LEU A 197 -22.09 9.25 16.38
CA LEU A 197 -20.83 9.96 16.70
C LEU A 197 -19.77 8.99 17.24
N SER A 198 -20.14 8.12 18.18
CA SER A 198 -19.23 7.12 18.73
C SER A 198 -18.70 6.17 17.65
N ALA A 199 -19.57 5.69 16.75
CA ALA A 199 -19.16 4.87 15.62
C ALA A 199 -18.17 5.60 14.69
N CYS A 200 -18.35 6.90 14.49
CA CYS A 200 -17.43 7.73 13.72
C CYS A 200 -16.05 7.86 14.41
N ILE A 201 -16.05 8.07 15.72
CA ILE A 201 -14.82 8.14 16.53
C ILE A 201 -14.07 6.80 16.52
N ASP A 202 -14.79 5.68 16.65
CA ASP A 202 -14.20 4.35 16.63
C ASP A 202 -13.57 4.03 15.27
N ALA A 203 -14.25 4.35 14.17
CA ALA A 203 -13.71 4.20 12.82
C ALA A 203 -12.45 5.05 12.62
N TYR A 204 -12.43 6.28 13.13
CA TYR A 204 -11.25 7.15 13.07
C TYR A 204 -10.08 6.58 13.86
N ASN A 205 -10.32 6.12 15.10
CA ASN A 205 -9.28 5.57 15.97
C ASN A 205 -8.69 4.28 15.40
N LEU A 206 -9.53 3.41 14.82
CA LEU A 206 -9.08 2.19 14.16
C LEU A 206 -8.08 2.48 13.03
N ILE A 207 -8.40 3.46 12.18
CA ILE A 207 -7.53 3.89 11.10
C ILE A 207 -6.24 4.47 11.68
N ARG A 208 -6.34 5.36 12.66
CA ARG A 208 -5.18 5.98 13.31
C ARG A 208 -4.20 4.95 13.88
N GLU A 209 -4.71 3.96 14.61
CA GLU A 209 -3.90 2.89 15.21
C GLU A 209 -3.19 2.06 14.13
N THR A 210 -3.92 1.70 13.08
CA THR A 210 -3.39 0.92 11.95
C THR A 210 -2.21 1.65 11.27
N TYR A 211 -2.26 2.97 11.16
CA TYR A 211 -1.17 3.76 10.58
C TYR A 211 -0.05 4.05 11.57
N HIS A 212 -0.34 4.24 12.87
CA HIS A 212 0.68 4.48 13.89
C HIS A 212 1.58 3.25 14.15
N VAL A 213 1.01 2.06 14.11
CA VAL A 213 1.75 0.79 14.28
C VAL A 213 2.68 0.50 13.09
N GLN A 214 2.51 1.18 11.94
CA GLN A 214 3.37 1.01 10.76
C GLN A 214 4.55 1.99 10.73
N THR A 215 4.62 2.93 11.67
CA THR A 215 5.68 3.95 11.74
C THR A 215 6.74 3.70 12.81
N GLU A 216 6.62 2.61 13.58
CA GLU A 216 7.67 2.09 14.47
C GLU A 216 8.22 0.75 13.94
#